data_AF-A0A380P9D6-F1
#
_entry.id   AF-A0A380P9D6-F1
#
_cell.length_a   1.000
_cell.length_b   1.000
_cell.length_c   1.000
_cell.angle_alpha   90.00
_cell.angle_beta   90.00
_cell.angle_gamma   90.00
#
_symmetry.space_group_name_H-M   'P 1'
#
loop_
_entity.id
_entity.type
_entity.pdbx_description
1 polymer ?
#
loop_
_entity_poly.entity_id
_entity_poly.type
_entity_poly.pdbx_seq_one_letter_code
_entity_poly.pdbx_strand_id
1 'polypeptide(L)'
;MDLSVELTPSLKLNIPVLSAAMDTVTESRLAIRMAQLGGLGVVHKNMLIEQQAAEVAKVKKADVDYGNFPQAATDVDGHLW
;
A
#
# COMPACT_ATOMS: atom_id res chain seq x y z
N MET A 1 -12.83 -10.54 -16.38
CA MET A 1 -12.76 -11.31 -15.13
C MET A 1 -12.33 -10.33 -14.04
N ASP A 2 -13.00 -10.33 -12.89
CA ASP A 2 -12.67 -9.46 -11.76
C ASP A 2 -11.66 -10.18 -10.85
N LEU A 3 -10.59 -9.47 -10.48
CA LEU A 3 -9.52 -9.97 -9.61
C LEU A 3 -9.54 -9.31 -8.23
N SER A 4 -10.52 -8.44 -7.96
CA SER A 4 -10.60 -7.72 -6.70
C SER A 4 -10.91 -8.67 -5.53
N VAL A 5 -10.30 -8.38 -4.38
CA VAL A 5 -10.45 -9.16 -3.14
C VAL A 5 -10.65 -8.26 -1.95
N GLU A 6 -11.49 -8.68 -1.01
CA GLU A 6 -11.65 -8.01 0.28
C GLU A 6 -10.70 -8.66 1.29
N LEU A 7 -9.72 -7.88 1.78
CA LEU A 7 -8.79 -8.35 2.81
C LEU A 7 -9.39 -8.17 4.21
N THR A 8 -10.08 -7.04 4.41
CA THR A 8 -10.85 -6.73 5.62
C THR A 8 -12.15 -6.03 5.22
N PRO A 9 -13.15 -5.90 6.11
CA PRO A 9 -14.40 -5.20 5.79
C PRO A 9 -14.22 -3.74 5.34
N SER A 10 -13.08 -3.12 5.67
CA SER A 10 -12.75 -1.74 5.30
C SER A 10 -11.67 -1.66 4.21
N LEU A 11 -11.08 -2.79 3.78
CA LEU A 11 -9.94 -2.80 2.87
C LEU A 11 -10.18 -3.77 1.71
N LYS A 12 -10.42 -3.17 0.54
CA LYS A 12 -10.54 -3.87 -0.73
C LYS A 12 -9.30 -3.64 -1.58
N LEU A 13 -8.73 -4.72 -2.11
CA LEU A 13 -7.64 -4.70 -3.07
C LEU A 13 -8.18 -4.94 -4.48
N ASN A 14 -7.63 -4.20 -5.45
CA ASN A 14 -7.99 -4.35 -6.85
C ASN A 14 -7.20 -5.48 -7.51
N ILE A 15 -6.02 -5.82 -6.96
CA ILE A 15 -5.26 -7.03 -7.30
C ILE A 15 -4.99 -7.87 -6.03
N PRO A 16 -5.03 -9.21 -6.11
CA PRO A 16 -4.86 -10.09 -4.96
C PRO A 16 -3.37 -10.31 -4.66
N VAL A 17 -2.61 -9.22 -4.56
CA VAL A 17 -1.15 -9.25 -4.35
C VAL A 17 -0.78 -8.34 -3.19
N LEU A 18 -0.04 -8.91 -2.23
CA LEU A 18 0.52 -8.19 -1.10
C LEU A 18 2.00 -8.54 -0.92
N SER A 19 2.82 -7.56 -0.51
CA SER A 19 4.25 -7.79 -0.27
C SER A 19 4.50 -8.30 1.15
N ALA A 20 5.57 -9.08 1.32
CA ALA A 20 5.98 -9.60 2.62
C ALA A 20 6.53 -8.49 3.53
N ALA A 21 6.20 -8.57 4.82
CA ALA A 21 6.64 -7.64 5.87
C ALA A 21 8.10 -7.89 6.30
N MET A 22 9.04 -7.74 5.38
CA MET A 22 10.47 -8.03 5.56
C MET A 22 11.33 -6.80 5.24
N ASP A 23 12.42 -6.64 5.97
CA ASP A 23 13.37 -5.51 5.85
C ASP A 23 14.00 -5.37 4.48
N THR A 24 14.30 -6.49 3.84
CA THR A 24 14.87 -6.52 2.49
C THR A 24 13.84 -6.40 1.39
N VAL A 25 12.54 -6.38 1.73
CA VAL A 25 11.45 -6.42 0.76
C VAL A 25 10.67 -5.11 0.78
N THR A 26 10.08 -4.74 1.90
CA THR A 26 9.03 -3.71 1.91
C THR A 26 9.33 -2.55 2.84
N GLU A 27 9.79 -1.46 2.24
CA GLU A 27 9.80 -0.11 2.80
C GLU A 27 8.76 0.78 2.07
N SER A 28 8.64 2.06 2.45
CA SER A 28 7.66 3.00 1.86
C SER A 28 7.68 3.01 0.33
N ARG A 29 8.85 2.95 -0.29
CA ARG A 29 8.98 2.97 -1.76
C ARG A 29 8.24 1.80 -2.42
N LEU A 30 8.40 0.58 -1.91
CA LEU A 30 7.72 -0.58 -2.49
C LEU A 30 6.23 -0.51 -2.15
N ALA A 31 5.86 -0.15 -0.92
CA ALA A 31 4.47 -0.07 -0.51
C ALA A 31 3.66 0.92 -1.35
N ILE A 32 4.20 2.11 -1.64
CA ILE A 32 3.58 3.10 -2.54
C ILE A 32 3.33 2.49 -3.93
N ARG A 33 4.33 1.81 -4.51
CA ARG A 33 4.19 1.21 -5.85
C ARG A 33 3.18 0.07 -5.86
N MET A 34 3.17 -0.77 -4.83
CA MET A 34 2.17 -1.84 -4.69
C MET A 34 0.76 -1.26 -4.60
N ALA A 35 0.55 -0.26 -3.75
CA ALA A 35 -0.73 0.41 -3.60
C ALA A 35 -1.17 1.11 -4.89
N GLN A 36 -0.27 1.79 -5.60
CA GLN A 36 -0.56 2.38 -6.92
C GLN A 36 -0.99 1.33 -7.96
N LEU A 37 -0.42 0.14 -7.93
CA LEU A 37 -0.82 -0.96 -8.82
C LEU A 37 -2.11 -1.67 -8.36
N GLY A 38 -2.66 -1.32 -7.20
CA GLY A 38 -3.90 -1.87 -6.65
C GLY A 38 -3.72 -2.99 -5.63
N GLY A 39 -2.48 -3.27 -5.24
CA GLY A 39 -2.12 -4.26 -4.22
C GLY A 39 -1.85 -3.61 -2.87
N LEU A 40 -1.17 -4.32 -1.98
CA LEU A 40 -0.83 -3.84 -0.65
C LEU A 40 0.66 -4.04 -0.33
N GLY A 41 1.30 -3.06 0.31
CA GLY A 41 2.63 -3.22 0.87
C GLY A 41 2.61 -3.22 2.40
N VAL A 42 3.18 -4.25 3.03
CA VAL A 42 3.29 -4.30 4.50
C VAL A 42 4.69 -3.89 4.95
N VAL A 43 4.82 -2.72 5.59
CA VAL A 43 6.10 -2.24 6.12
C VAL A 43 6.57 -3.15 7.27
N HIS A 44 7.81 -3.63 7.18
CA HIS A 44 8.40 -4.51 8.18
C HIS A 44 8.60 -3.82 9.55
N LYS A 45 8.80 -4.63 10.59
CA LYS A 45 8.99 -4.16 11.98
C LYS A 45 10.45 -4.11 12.45
N ASN A 46 11.41 -4.34 11.55
CA ASN A 46 12.85 -4.37 11.89
C ASN A 46 13.45 -2.95 11.89
N MET A 47 12.81 -2.04 12.64
CA MET A 47 13.22 -0.64 12.80
C MET A 47 12.56 -0.05 14.06
N LEU A 48 12.95 1.17 14.46
CA LEU A 48 12.30 1.86 15.58
C LEU A 48 10.85 2.22 15.23
N ILE A 49 9.99 2.32 16.25
CA ILE A 49 8.56 2.66 16.08
C ILE A 49 8.39 3.99 15.33
N GLU A 50 9.21 5.00 15.66
CA GLU A 50 9.20 6.31 15.01
C GLU A 50 9.57 6.22 13.52
N GLN A 51 10.53 5.36 13.18
CA GLN A 51 10.93 5.13 11.80
C GLN A 51 9.83 4.41 11.02
N GLN A 52 9.20 3.41 11.62
CA GLN A 52 8.09 2.68 11.00
C GLN A 52 6.90 3.63 10.76
N ALA A 53 6.58 4.48 11.73
CA ALA A 53 5.55 5.50 11.59
C ALA A 53 5.90 6.51 10.48
N ALA A 54 7.16 6.90 10.35
CA ALA A 54 7.61 7.77 9.27
C ALA A 54 7.47 7.10 7.88
N GLU A 55 7.80 5.81 7.77
CA GLU A 55 7.59 5.04 6.52
C GLU A 55 6.11 4.97 6.15
N VAL A 56 5.23 4.65 7.10
CA VAL A 56 3.77 4.64 6.87
C VAL A 56 3.26 6.03 6.49
N ALA A 57 3.73 7.08 7.17
CA ALA A 57 3.36 8.45 6.84
C ALA A 57 3.79 8.86 5.43
N LYS A 58 4.95 8.37 4.93
CA LYS A 58 5.36 8.59 3.53
C LYS A 58 4.39 7.91 2.56
N VAL A 59 3.92 6.70 2.86
CA VAL A 59 2.94 5.98 2.01
C VAL A 59 1.62 6.76 1.94
N LYS A 60 1.08 7.17 3.09
CA LYS A 60 -0.20 7.90 3.14
C LYS A 60 -0.14 9.28 2.47
N LYS A 61 1.02 9.94 2.47
CA LYS A 61 1.24 11.25 1.83
C LYS A 61 1.59 11.16 0.34
N ALA A 62 1.79 9.96 -0.20
CA ALA A 62 2.17 9.82 -1.59
C ALA A 62 0.99 10.16 -2.51
N ASP A 63 1.26 10.93 -3.55
CA ASP A 63 0.24 11.33 -4.51
C ASP A 63 -0.27 10.14 -5.33
N VAL A 64 -1.57 10.16 -5.61
CA VAL A 64 -2.24 9.17 -6.45
C VAL A 64 -2.56 9.80 -7.79
N ASP A 65 -1.86 9.35 -8.83
CA ASP A 65 -2.16 9.71 -10.21
C ASP A 65 -3.04 8.64 -10.85
N TYR A 66 -4.35 8.84 -10.82
CA TYR A 66 -5.32 7.93 -11.42
C TYR A 66 -5.22 7.83 -12.95
N GLY A 67 -4.54 8.77 -13.62
CA GLY A 67 -4.27 8.68 -15.06
C GLY A 67 -3.26 7.59 -15.39
N ASN A 68 -2.23 7.43 -14.55
CA ASN A 68 -1.23 6.37 -14.68
C ASN A 68 -1.59 5.10 -13.90
N PHE A 69 -2.37 5.23 -12.83
CA PHE A 69 -2.71 4.16 -11.90
C PHE A 69 -4.22 4.08 -11.65
N PRO A 70 -5.00 3.63 -12.65
CA PRO A 70 -6.47 3.61 -12.55
C PRO A 70 -6.99 2.61 -11.52
N GLN A 71 -6.13 1.70 -11.03
CA GLN A 71 -6.50 0.63 -10.10
C GLN A 71 -5.88 0.82 -8.72
N ALA A 72 -5.40 2.02 -8.39
CA ALA A 72 -4.75 2.28 -7.11
C ALA A 72 -5.65 1.87 -5.92
N ALA A 73 -5.07 1.20 -4.94
CA ALA A 73 -5.72 0.84 -3.70
C ALA A 73 -5.69 2.06 -2.76
N THR A 74 -6.83 2.75 -2.68
CA THR A 74 -6.99 3.94 -1.84
C THR A 74 -8.04 3.75 -0.76
N ASP A 75 -7.86 4.47 0.34
CA ASP A 75 -8.82 4.62 1.42
C ASP A 75 -10.00 5.53 1.01
N VAL A 76 -11.00 5.67 1.89
CA VAL A 76 -12.15 6.55 1.72
C VAL A 76 -11.76 8.02 1.50
N ASP A 77 -10.61 8.43 2.01
CA ASP A 77 -10.04 9.78 1.87
C ASP A 77 -9.17 9.95 0.61
N GLY A 78 -8.99 8.91 -0.21
CA GLY A 78 -8.17 8.95 -1.43
C GLY A 78 -6.67 8.75 -1.21
N HIS A 79 -6.22 8.52 0.02
CA HIS A 79 -4.83 8.16 0.33
C HIS A 79 -4.55 6.69 0.01
N LEU A 80 -3.33 6.34 -0.40
CA LEU A 80 -2.91 4.94 -0.59
C LEU A 80 -3.05 4.11 0.70
N TRP A 81 -3.30 2.81 0.54
CA TRP A 81 -3.24 1.81 1.63
C TRP A 81 -1.81 1.42 1.98
#